data_AF-A0A132U8Y2-F1
#
_entry.id   AF-A0A132U8Y2-F1
#
_cell.length_a   1.000
_cell.length_b   1.000
_cell.length_c   1.000
_cell.angle_alpha   90.00
_cell.angle_beta   90.00
_cell.angle_gamma   90.00
#
_symmetry.space_group_name_H-M   'P 1'
#
loop_
_entity.id
_entity.type
_entity.pdbx_description
1 polymer ?
#
loop_
_entity_poly.entity_id
_entity_poly.type
_entity_poly.pdbx_seq_one_letter_code
_entity_poly.pdbx_strand_id
1 'polypeptide(L)' 'MNSQERVWIPYRGPFDPCPPVPFKTYVVPPNQFINFQPPNWPQFSLPEALRAGTLWPALFSPYESKSKGGK' A
#
# COMPACT_ATOMS: atom_id res chain seq x y z
N MET A 1 0.16 2.78 -15.01
CA MET A 1 0.53 3.11 -13.61
C MET A 1 0.66 1.80 -12.87
N ASN A 2 1.85 1.46 -12.36
CA ASN A 2 2.03 0.25 -11.57
C ASN A 2 1.17 0.36 -10.31
N SER A 3 0.23 -0.56 -10.12
CA SER A 3 -0.54 -0.61 -8.87
C SER A 3 0.42 -0.84 -7.71
N GLN A 4 0.26 -0.07 -6.63
CA GLN A 4 0.99 -0.31 -5.37
C GLN A 4 0.50 -1.60 -4.68
N GLU A 5 -0.62 -2.16 -5.13
CA GLU A 5 -1.13 -3.43 -4.64
C GLU A 5 -0.36 -4.61 -5.24
N ARG A 6 0.04 -5.53 -4.37
CA ARG A 6 0.68 -6.80 -4.72
C ARG A 6 -0.25 -7.94 -4.37
N VAL A 7 -0.21 -8.99 -5.19
CA VAL A 7 -0.94 -10.23 -5.00
C VAL A 7 0.05 -11.31 -4.61
N TRP A 8 -0.25 -12.03 -3.54
CA TRP A 8 0.48 -13.22 -3.11
C TRP A 8 -0.46 -14.41 -3.08
N ILE A 9 -0.02 -15.53 -3.65
CA ILE A 9 -0.73 -16.80 -3.58
C ILE A 9 -0.14 -17.56 -2.39
N PRO A 10 -0.88 -17.68 -1.27
CA PRO A 10 -0.37 -18.41 -0.11
C PRO A 10 -0.21 -19.89 -0.47
N TYR A 11 0.90 -20.48 -0.01
CA TYR A 11 1.09 -21.92 -0.06
C TYR A 11 -0.04 -22.62 0.73
N ARG A 12 -0.54 -23.72 0.18
CA ARG A 12 -1.61 -24.52 0.78
C ARG A 12 -1.07 -25.88 1.14
N GLY A 13 -1.01 -26.16 2.44
CA GLY A 13 -0.58 -27.46 2.93
C GLY A 13 -1.63 -28.55 2.71
N PRO A 14 -1.23 -29.83 2.66
CA PRO A 14 -2.18 -30.94 2.57
C PRO A 14 -3.07 -31.10 3.82
N PHE A 15 -2.67 -30.52 4.96
CA PHE A 15 -3.38 -30.60 6.24
C PHE A 15 -3.82 -29.22 6.77
N ASP A 16 -3.97 -28.23 5.88
CA ASP A 16 -4.37 -26.87 6.28
C ASP A 16 -5.83 -26.89 6.77
N PRO A 17 -6.13 -26.54 8.04
CA PRO A 17 -7.48 -26.68 8.61
C PRO A 17 -8.44 -25.57 8.14
N CYS A 18 -7.93 -24.55 7.44
CA CYS A 18 -8.70 -23.37 7.01
C CYS A 18 -9.18 -23.52 5.55
N PRO A 19 -10.37 -23.00 5.20
CA PRO A 19 -10.79 -22.91 3.81
C PRO A 19 -9.73 -22.22 2.92
N PRO A 20 -9.54 -22.66 1.66
CA PRO A 20 -8.45 -22.14 0.84
C PRO A 20 -8.61 -20.64 0.55
N VAL A 21 -7.62 -19.84 0.92
CA VAL A 21 -7.51 -18.44 0.50
C VAL A 21 -6.79 -18.40 -0.85
N PRO A 22 -7.42 -17.97 -1.95
CA PRO A 22 -6.81 -18.00 -3.30
C PRO A 22 -5.75 -16.92 -3.52
N PHE A 23 -5.93 -15.77 -2.89
CA PHE A 23 -5.04 -14.63 -3.04
C PHE A 23 -5.08 -13.79 -1.77
N LYS A 24 -3.92 -13.27 -1.38
CA LYS A 24 -3.80 -12.19 -0.42
C LYS A 24 -3.32 -10.96 -1.16
N THR A 25 -3.98 -9.84 -0.93
CA THR A 25 -3.58 -8.56 -1.52
C THR A 25 -3.11 -7.60 -0.44
N TYR A 26 -1.97 -6.98 -0.67
CA TYR A 26 -1.33 -6.04 0.25
C TYR A 26 -0.75 -4.86 -0.52
N VAL A 27 -0.74 -3.69 0.09
CA VAL A 27 -0.13 -2.50 -0.51
C VAL A 27 1.35 -2.48 -0.17
N VAL A 28 2.22 -2.33 -1.17
CA VAL A 28 3.64 -2.04 -0.97
C VAL A 28 3.86 -0.56 -1.24
N PRO A 29 4.15 0.24 -0.21
CA PRO A 29 4.27 1.68 -0.36
C PRO A 29 5.49 2.07 -1.23
N PRO A 30 5.44 3.23 -1.93
CA PRO A 30 6.48 3.64 -2.87
C PRO A 30 7.87 3.77 -2.24
N ASN A 31 7.93 4.09 -0.95
CA ASN A 31 9.18 4.23 -0.20
C ASN A 31 10.05 2.96 -0.22
N GLN A 32 9.47 1.78 -0.42
CA GLN A 32 10.22 0.52 -0.50
C GLN A 32 11.01 0.35 -1.81
N PHE A 33 10.76 1.18 -2.81
CA PHE A 33 11.38 1.10 -4.15
C PHE A 33 12.23 2.32 -4.49
N ILE A 34 12.37 3.28 -3.58
CA ILE A 34 13.25 4.43 -3.76
C ILE A 34 14.57 4.18 -3.03
N ASN A 35 15.69 4.51 -3.67
CA ASN A 35 17.00 4.36 -3.05
C ASN A 35 17.31 5.50 -2.07
N PHE A 36 16.91 6.73 -2.44
CA PHE A 36 17.05 7.91 -1.62
C PHE A 36 16.03 8.98 -2.04
N GLN A 37 15.86 9.98 -1.19
CA GLN A 37 15.04 11.15 -1.46
C GLN A 37 15.94 12.30 -1.97
N PRO A 38 15.85 12.70 -3.25
CA PRO A 38 16.65 13.78 -3.79
C PRO A 38 16.25 15.15 -3.19
N PRO A 39 17.18 16.12 -3.16
CA PRO A 39 16.88 17.47 -2.71
C PRO A 39 15.84 18.13 -3.63
N ASN A 40 15.04 19.04 -3.07
CA ASN A 40 14.03 19.81 -3.79
C ASN A 40 12.96 18.96 -4.50
N TRP A 41 12.66 17.79 -3.96
CA TRP A 41 11.54 17.01 -4.47
C TRP A 41 10.24 17.81 -4.39
N PRO A 42 9.33 17.66 -5.38
CA PRO A 42 8.02 18.29 -5.32
C PRO A 42 7.34 17.95 -3.99
N GLN A 43 6.72 18.96 -3.39
CA GLN A 43 5.96 18.83 -2.15
C GLN A 43 4.55 19.31 -2.39
N PHE A 44 3.61 18.69 -1.70
CA PHE A 44 2.26 19.24 -1.58
C PHE A 44 2.29 20.57 -0.82
N SER A 45 1.27 21.40 -1.02
CA SER A 45 1.00 22.47 -0.05
C SER A 45 0.65 21.86 1.31
N LEU A 46 0.86 22.60 2.40
CA LEU A 46 0.58 22.07 3.76
C LEU A 46 -0.86 21.53 3.92
N PRO A 47 -1.92 22.20 3.42
CA PRO A 47 -3.29 21.68 3.52
C PRO A 47 -3.52 20.40 2.70
N GLU A 48 -2.83 20.24 1.57
CA GLU A 48 -2.88 19.01 0.77
C GLU A 48 -2.10 17.88 1.44
N ALA A 49 -0.93 18.17 2.00
CA ALA A 49 -0.10 17.19 2.69
C ALA A 49 -0.84 16.56 3.88
N LEU A 50 -1.56 17.37 4.66
CA LEU A 50 -2.37 16.90 5.78
C LEU A 50 -3.48 15.94 5.33
N ARG A 51 -4.13 16.22 4.19
CA ARG A 51 -5.17 15.36 3.61
C ARG A 51 -4.56 14.08 3.00
N ALA A 52 -3.39 14.19 2.39
CA ALA A 52 -2.71 13.08 1.74
C ALA A 52 -1.98 12.14 2.74
N GLY A 53 -1.71 12.61 3.96
CA GLY A 53 -0.92 11.88 4.96
C GLY A 53 0.58 11.81 4.64
N THR A 54 1.05 12.61 3.69
CA THR A 54 2.46 12.70 3.29
C THR A 54 2.76 14.08 2.72
N LEU A 55 3.98 14.58 2.90
CA LEU A 55 4.44 15.84 2.30
C LEU A 55 4.80 15.67 0.82
N TRP A 56 5.16 14.46 0.40
CA TRP A 56 5.72 14.20 -0.93
C TRP A 56 4.74 13.43 -1.82
N PRO A 57 4.36 13.98 -2.99
CA PRO A 57 3.51 13.29 -3.96
C PRO A 57 4.07 11.93 -4.41
N ALA A 58 5.39 11.82 -4.54
CA ALA A 58 6.07 10.58 -4.91
C ALA A 58 5.90 9.45 -3.87
N LEU A 59 5.56 9.79 -2.62
CA LEU A 59 5.36 8.84 -1.53
C LEU A 59 3.89 8.61 -1.21
N PHE A 60 2.97 9.23 -1.96
CA PHE A 60 1.55 9.04 -1.75
C PHE A 60 1.13 7.60 -2.03
N SER A 61 0.39 7.02 -1.09
CA SER A 61 -0.22 5.71 -1.23
C SER A 61 -1.72 5.82 -0.98
N PRO A 62 -2.58 5.47 -1.96
CA PRO A 62 -4.02 5.52 -1.81
C PRO A 62 -4.50 4.29 -1.00
N TYR A 63 -4.03 4.17 0.25
CA TYR A 63 -4.42 3.08 1.13
C TYR A 63 -5.87 3.28 1.56
N GLU A 64 -6.77 2.50 0.98
CA GLU A 64 -8.15 2.40 1.44
C GLU A 64 -8.30 1.27 2.46
N SER A 65 -9.02 1.55 3.55
CA SER A 65 -9.38 0.51 4.52
C SER A 65 -10.22 -0.56 3.83
N LYS A 66 -9.70 -1.80 3.83
CA LYS A 66 -10.47 -2.98 3.39
C LYS A 66 -11.48 -3.45 4.42
N SER A 67 -11.47 -2.86 5.63
CA SER A 67 -12.47 -3.14 6.64
C SER A 67 -13.78 -2.49 6.24
N LYS A 68 -14.75 -3.30 5.80
CA LYS A 68 -16.16 -2.90 5.81
C LYS A 68 -16.56 -2.89 7.28
N GLY A 69 -16.46 -1.73 7.92
CA GLY A 69 -16.69 -1.56 9.36
C GLY A 69 -17.79 -2.49 9.87
N GLY A 70 -17.48 -3.31 10.87
CA GLY A 70 -18.44 -4.22 11.47
C GLY A 70 -19.66 -3.43 11.93
N LYS A 71 -20.84 -3.89 11.51
CA LYS A 71 -22.04 -3.70 12.31
C LYS A 71 -22.00 -4.70 13.45
#